data_AF-X1QGI9-F1
#
_entry.id   AF-X1QGI9-F1
#
_cell.length_a   1.000
_cell.length_b   1.000
_cell.length_c   1.000
_cell.angle_alpha   90.00
_cell.angle_beta   90.00
_cell.angle_gamma   90.00
#
_symmetry.space_group_name_H-M   'P 1'
#
loop_
_entity.id
_entity.type
_entity.pdbx_description
1 polymer ?
#
loop_
_entity_poly.entity_id
_entity_poly.type
_entity_poly.pdbx_seq_one_letter_code
_entity_poly.pdbx_strand_id
1 'polypeptide(L)'
;MIVRGKEIVNYPVENCHGGKGYIYVRQLLGYEPKLPVPGHPDDFETLVNFMHETTLPKGTSVGLHEHKGNEELYYVIEGKGEMIVDGEKR
;
A
#
# COMPACT_ATOMS: atom_id res chain seq x y z
N MET A 1 17.72 12.45 1.17
CA MET A 1 17.46 12.73 -0.27
C MET A 1 15.97 12.92 -0.44
N ILE A 2 15.49 13.86 -1.26
CA ILE A 2 14.04 14.00 -1.51
C ILE A 2 13.66 12.96 -2.56
N VAL A 3 12.78 12.03 -2.20
CA VAL A 3 12.21 11.06 -3.14
C VAL A 3 11.03 11.72 -3.85
N ARG A 4 11.10 11.86 -5.18
CA ARG A 4 10.00 12.38 -6.00
C ARG A 4 9.14 11.21 -6.46
N GLY A 5 7.93 11.07 -5.90
CA GLY A 5 7.05 9.93 -6.17
C GLY A 5 6.83 9.61 -7.66
N LYS A 6 6.84 10.61 -8.55
CA LYS A 6 6.69 10.41 -10.01
C LYS A 6 7.83 9.61 -10.66
N GLU A 7 8.99 9.55 -10.02
CA GLU A 7 10.17 8.83 -10.50
C GLU A 7 10.20 7.38 -9.97
N ILE A 8 9.33 7.04 -9.01
CA ILE A 8 9.21 5.70 -8.46
C ILE A 8 8.30 4.86 -9.34
N VAL A 9 8.72 3.61 -9.55
CA VAL A 9 7.94 2.60 -10.28
C VAL A 9 6.56 2.46 -9.66
N ASN A 10 5.54 2.68 -10.48
CA ASN A 10 4.15 2.45 -10.12
C ASN A 10 3.77 1.02 -10.51
N TYR A 11 3.98 0.08 -9.60
CA TYR A 11 3.91 -1.33 -9.91
C TYR A 11 2.46 -1.86 -9.81
N PRO A 12 1.93 -2.54 -10.84
CA PRO A 12 0.62 -3.18 -10.76
C PRO A 12 0.69 -4.47 -9.94
N VAL A 13 -0.09 -4.54 -8.86
CA VAL A 13 -0.26 -5.74 -8.03
C VAL A 13 -1.62 -6.36 -8.34
N GLU A 14 -1.61 -7.52 -9.00
CA GLU A 14 -2.81 -8.30 -9.26
C GLU A 14 -3.31 -8.99 -7.99
N ASN A 15 -4.63 -9.02 -7.82
CA ASN A 15 -5.32 -9.72 -6.74
C ASN A 15 -4.69 -9.49 -5.36
N CYS A 16 -4.36 -8.23 -5.05
CA CYS A 16 -3.68 -7.86 -3.80
C CYS A 16 -4.43 -8.43 -2.59
N HIS A 17 -3.77 -9.28 -1.80
CA HIS A 17 -4.36 -10.03 -0.69
C HIS A 17 -5.61 -10.85 -1.07
N GLY A 18 -5.70 -11.36 -2.30
CA GLY A 18 -6.87 -12.07 -2.83
C GLY A 18 -8.03 -11.15 -3.24
N GLY A 19 -7.79 -9.84 -3.32
CA GLY A 19 -8.77 -8.85 -3.77
C GLY A 19 -9.10 -8.93 -5.26
N LYS A 20 -9.98 -8.03 -5.72
CA LYS A 20 -10.46 -8.00 -7.11
C LYS A 20 -9.58 -7.12 -7.98
N GLY A 21 -9.28 -7.59 -9.19
CA GLY A 21 -8.55 -6.81 -10.19
C GLY A 21 -7.11 -6.53 -9.80
N TYR A 22 -6.64 -5.32 -10.07
CA TYR A 22 -5.29 -4.88 -9.72
C TYR A 22 -5.33 -3.55 -8.95
N ILE A 23 -4.28 -3.31 -8.18
CA ILE A 23 -3.98 -2.00 -7.60
C ILE A 23 -2.63 -1.54 -8.16
N TYR A 24 -2.34 -0.25 -8.08
CA TYR A 24 -0.99 0.25 -8.30
C TYR A 24 -0.36 0.64 -6.97
N VAL A 25 0.91 0.32 -6.79
CA VAL A 25 1.69 0.65 -5.58
C VAL A 25 3.00 1.31 -5.98
N ARG A 26 3.34 2.44 -5.33
CA ARG A 26 4.70 2.99 -5.28
C ARG A 26 5.26 2.87 -3.87
N GLN A 27 6.44 2.30 -3.74
CA GLN A 27 7.18 2.30 -2.48
C GLN A 27 7.88 3.65 -2.30
N LEU A 28 7.24 4.60 -1.60
CA LEU A 28 7.79 5.95 -1.44
C LEU A 28 8.95 5.97 -0.46
N LEU A 29 8.79 5.30 0.68
CA LEU A 29 9.78 5.15 1.74
C LEU A 29 9.69 3.75 2.33
N GLY A 30 10.78 3.26 2.91
CA GLY A 30 10.83 1.92 3.51
C GLY A 30 10.74 0.81 2.46
N TYR A 31 10.48 -0.42 2.89
CA TYR A 31 10.59 -1.59 2.01
C TYR A 31 9.61 -2.71 2.38
N GLU A 32 8.79 -3.12 1.41
CA GLU A 32 8.00 -4.35 1.43
C GLU A 32 8.67 -5.39 0.51
N PRO A 33 9.28 -6.44 1.08
CA PRO A 33 10.04 -7.43 0.31
C PRO A 33 9.21 -8.30 -0.63
N LYS A 34 7.88 -8.35 -0.49
CA LYS A 34 7.00 -9.07 -1.42
C LYS A 34 6.75 -8.32 -2.72
N LEU A 35 7.03 -7.03 -2.78
CA LEU A 35 6.92 -6.27 -4.02
C LEU A 35 8.17 -6.47 -4.88
N PRO A 36 8.04 -6.83 -6.17
CA PRO A 36 9.18 -7.07 -7.05
C PRO A 36 9.77 -5.77 -7.63
N VAL A 37 9.78 -4.70 -6.82
CA VAL A 37 10.35 -3.40 -7.16
C VAL A 37 11.22 -2.91 -6.00
N PRO A 38 12.27 -2.11 -6.27
CA PRO A 38 13.10 -1.57 -5.21
C PRO A 38 12.30 -0.79 -4.16
N GLY A 39 12.79 -0.83 -2.92
CA GLY A 39 12.41 0.10 -1.86
C GLY A 39 13.66 0.61 -1.14
N HIS A 40 13.47 1.07 0.09
CA HIS A 40 14.47 1.82 0.85
C HIS A 40 14.49 1.36 2.32
N PRO A 41 15.05 0.17 2.61
CA PRO A 41 14.96 -0.44 3.94
C PRO A 41 15.62 0.38 5.07
N ASP A 42 16.51 1.31 4.72
CA ASP A 42 17.26 2.14 5.68
C ASP A 42 16.61 3.52 5.94
N ASP A 43 15.42 3.81 5.40
CA ASP A 43 14.77 5.12 5.56
C ASP A 43 14.31 5.41 6.99
N PHE A 44 14.12 4.38 7.81
CA PHE A 44 13.57 4.51 9.16
C PHE A 44 14.46 3.84 10.19
N GLU A 45 14.78 4.59 11.25
CA GLU A 45 15.31 4.05 12.52
C GLU A 45 14.20 3.81 13.56
N THR A 46 12.93 3.93 13.14
CA THR A 46 11.74 3.75 13.98
C THR A 46 10.99 2.47 13.57
N LEU A 47 9.79 2.25 14.14
CA LEU A 47 8.96 1.07 13.85
C LEU A 47 8.15 1.17 12.55
N VAL A 48 8.32 2.23 11.76
CA VAL A 48 7.65 2.38 10.46
C VAL A 48 8.32 1.48 9.44
N ASN A 49 7.56 0.53 8.88
CA ASN A 49 8.10 -0.40 7.88
C ASN A 49 8.17 0.23 6.47
N PHE A 50 7.12 0.95 6.07
CA PHE A 50 7.03 1.59 4.76
C PHE A 50 5.98 2.69 4.71
N MET A 51 6.06 3.51 3.66
CA MET A 51 5.00 4.40 3.20
C MET A 51 4.76 4.14 1.72
N HIS A 52 3.56 3.69 1.38
CA HIS A 52 3.17 3.41 0.00
C HIS A 52 2.17 4.44 -0.50
N GLU A 53 2.30 4.83 -1.77
CA GLU A 53 1.22 5.46 -2.51
C GLU A 53 0.48 4.37 -3.28
N THR A 54 -0.81 4.21 -2.98
CA THR A 54 -1.63 3.13 -3.55
C THR A 54 -2.82 3.70 -4.30
N THR A 55 -3.01 3.27 -5.56
CA THR A 55 -4.17 3.65 -6.39
C THR A 55 -5.03 2.43 -6.67
N LEU A 56 -6.32 2.51 -6.33
CA LEU A 56 -7.32 1.49 -6.63
C LEU A 56 -8.19 1.97 -7.80
N PRO A 57 -8.09 1.36 -9.00
CA PRO A 57 -9.06 1.58 -10.06
C PRO A 57 -10.49 1.23 -9.63
N LYS A 58 -11.48 1.83 -10.29
CA LYS A 58 -12.90 1.56 -9.99
C LYS A 58 -13.20 0.06 -10.10
N GLY A 59 -13.78 -0.50 -9.04
CA GLY A 59 -14.21 -1.91 -8.98
C GLY A 59 -13.12 -2.88 -8.52
N THR A 60 -11.92 -2.41 -8.22
CA THR A 60 -10.84 -3.22 -7.63
C THR A 60 -10.88 -3.15 -6.10
N SER A 61 -10.21 -4.09 -5.44
CA SER A 61 -10.13 -4.11 -3.98
C SER A 61 -8.82 -4.73 -3.52
N VAL A 62 -8.37 -4.33 -2.33
CA VAL A 62 -7.45 -5.13 -1.52
C VAL A 62 -8.30 -6.17 -0.77
N GLY A 63 -7.86 -7.41 -0.74
CA GLY A 63 -8.57 -8.48 -0.04
C GLY A 63 -8.42 -8.39 1.47
N LEU A 64 -9.31 -9.06 2.20
CA LEU A 64 -9.25 -9.13 3.66
C LEU A 64 -7.98 -9.88 4.09
N HIS A 65 -7.20 -9.28 4.98
CA HIS A 65 -5.99 -9.87 5.53
C HIS A 65 -5.77 -9.39 6.97
N GLU A 66 -4.95 -10.14 7.70
CA GLU A 66 -4.61 -9.84 9.09
C GLU A 66 -3.27 -9.11 9.20
N HIS A 67 -3.22 -8.18 10.15
CA HIS A 67 -1.99 -7.58 10.64
C HIS A 67 -1.66 -8.15 12.02
N LYS A 68 -0.43 -8.65 12.20
CA LYS A 68 0.04 -9.26 13.46
C LYS A 68 1.28 -8.52 13.94
N GLY A 69 1.17 -7.81 15.06
CA GLY A 69 2.27 -7.05 15.64
C GLY A 69 2.60 -5.75 14.89
N ASN A 70 1.73 -5.31 13.98
CA ASN A 70 1.82 -4.02 13.29
C ASN A 70 0.41 -3.47 13.00
N GLU A 71 0.36 -2.22 12.53
CA GLU A 71 -0.85 -1.51 12.12
C GLU A 71 -0.58 -0.81 10.78
N GLU A 72 -1.63 -0.55 10.01
CA GLU A 72 -1.56 0.17 8.74
C GLU A 72 -2.56 1.33 8.74
N LEU A 73 -2.11 2.50 8.27
CA LEU A 73 -2.92 3.71 8.21
C LEU A 73 -3.12 4.11 6.75
N TYR A 74 -4.37 4.38 6.37
CA TYR A 74 -4.71 4.90 5.06
C TYR A 74 -5.05 6.39 5.13
N TYR A 75 -4.31 7.20 4.39
CA TYR A 75 -4.65 8.60 4.15
C TYR A 75 -5.21 8.77 2.74
N VAL A 76 -6.52 8.98 2.63
CA VAL A 76 -7.21 9.09 1.33
C VAL A 76 -7.00 10.49 0.74
N ILE A 77 -6.19 10.56 -0.33
CA ILE A 77 -5.86 11.81 -1.02
C ILE A 77 -6.98 12.22 -2.00
N GLU A 78 -7.48 11.28 -2.78
CA GLU A 78 -8.52 11.49 -3.79
C GLU A 78 -9.41 10.26 -3.92
N GLY A 79 -10.67 10.48 -4.31
CA GLY A 79 -11.64 9.42 -4.56
C GLY A 79 -12.40 9.02 -3.30
N LYS A 80 -13.14 7.91 -3.41
CA LYS A 80 -13.94 7.33 -2.34
C LYS A 80 -13.95 5.81 -2.49
N GLY A 81 -13.98 5.11 -1.37
CA GLY A 81 -14.10 3.65 -1.30
C GLY A 81 -14.82 3.23 -0.01
N GLU A 82 -15.08 1.94 0.12
CA GLU A 82 -15.54 1.33 1.38
C GLU A 82 -14.35 0.64 2.03
N MET A 83 -14.20 0.79 3.35
CA MET A 83 -13.22 0.03 4.12
C MET A 83 -13.95 -0.92 5.08
N ILE A 84 -13.42 -2.13 5.24
CA ILE A 84 -13.91 -3.08 6.24
C ILE A 84 -12.76 -3.36 7.21
N VAL A 85 -12.93 -2.99 8.47
CA VAL A 85 -11.96 -3.24 9.56
C VAL A 85 -12.71 -3.88 10.71
N ASP A 86 -12.17 -4.96 11.26
CA ASP A 86 -12.77 -5.71 12.38
C ASP A 86 -14.25 -6.12 12.15
N GLY A 87 -14.59 -6.41 10.89
CA GLY A 87 -15.95 -6.79 10.48
C GLY A 87 -16.91 -5.60 10.32
N GLU A 88 -16.47 -4.37 10.57
CA GLU A 88 -17.27 -3.16 10.44
C GLU A 88 -16.96 -2.41 9.15
N LYS A 89 -18.01 -1.98 8.44
CA LYS A 89 -17.88 -1.10 7.28
C LYS A 89 -17.70 0.37 7.71
N ARG A 90 -16.76 1.07 7.08
CA ARG A 90 -16.44 2.48 7.31
C ARG A 90 -16.58 3.29 6.02
#